data_AF-A0A536A0V9-F1
#
_entry.id   AF-A0A536A0V9-F1
#
_cell.length_a   1.000
_cell.length_b   1.000
_cell.length_c   1.000
_cell.angle_alpha   90.00
_cell.angle_beta   90.00
_cell.angle_gamma   90.00
#
_symmetry.space_group_name_H-M   'P 1'
#
loop_
_entity.id
_entity.type
_entity.pdbx_description
1 polymer ?
#
loop_
_entity_poly.entity_id
_entity_poly.type
_entity_poly.pdbx_seq_one_letter_code
_entity_poly.pdbx_strand_id
1 'polypeptide(L)'
;RDVSWIWDADFEALAPSVEHAVITGIRGRDLALRFKYAGLAKERLEVVDDWSAAIERATTLAPEGGEVVVLATYTAMQALRAVLARAGATVPFWED
;
A
#
# COMPACT_ATOMS: atom_id res chain seq x y z
N ARG A 1 17.64 -5.32 -5.58
CA ARG A 1 17.52 -6.65 -4.94
C ARG A 1 16.24 -7.31 -5.44
N ASP A 2 16.19 -8.64 -5.47
CA ASP A 2 15.09 -9.41 -6.05
C ASP A 2 13.76 -9.22 -5.29
N VAL A 3 12.63 -9.26 -6.01
CA VAL A 3 11.25 -9.20 -5.48
C VAL A 3 10.40 -10.36 -5.99
N SER A 4 11.01 -11.38 -6.58
CA SER A 4 10.33 -12.59 -7.09
C SER A 4 9.36 -13.22 -6.07
N TRP A 5 9.64 -13.11 -4.78
CA TRP A 5 8.76 -13.59 -3.69
C TRP A 5 7.31 -13.10 -3.78
N ILE A 6 7.04 -11.93 -4.39
CA ILE A 6 5.66 -11.43 -4.55
C ILE A 6 4.81 -12.37 -5.42
N TRP A 7 5.44 -13.18 -6.27
CA TRP A 7 4.78 -14.17 -7.12
C TRP A 7 4.45 -15.46 -6.37
N ASP A 8 5.16 -15.76 -5.29
CA ASP A 8 4.85 -16.91 -4.43
C ASP A 8 3.75 -16.60 -3.40
N ALA A 9 3.47 -15.32 -3.15
CA ALA A 9 2.38 -14.89 -2.28
C ALA A 9 1.01 -15.02 -2.97
N ASP A 10 0.00 -15.51 -2.24
CA ASP A 10 -1.37 -15.77 -2.73
C ASP A 10 -2.22 -14.48 -2.80
N PHE A 11 -1.87 -13.59 -3.73
CA PHE A 11 -2.65 -12.38 -4.00
C PHE A 11 -3.98 -12.69 -4.72
N GLU A 12 -4.11 -13.84 -5.35
CA GLU A 12 -5.34 -14.31 -6.01
C GLU A 12 -6.45 -14.52 -4.99
N ALA A 13 -6.14 -15.07 -3.81
CA ALA A 13 -7.10 -15.16 -2.71
C ALA A 13 -7.50 -13.79 -2.14
N LEU A 14 -6.59 -12.81 -2.17
CA LEU A 14 -6.84 -11.46 -1.65
C LEU A 14 -7.62 -10.57 -2.62
N ALA A 15 -7.33 -10.64 -3.92
CA ALA A 15 -7.84 -9.72 -4.93
C ALA A 15 -9.38 -9.52 -4.94
N PRO A 16 -10.21 -10.56 -4.74
CA PRO A 16 -11.67 -10.40 -4.68
C PRO A 16 -12.14 -9.44 -3.57
N SER A 17 -11.41 -9.38 -2.45
CA SER A 17 -11.75 -8.55 -1.28
C SER A 17 -11.18 -7.13 -1.33
N VAL A 18 -10.31 -6.81 -2.30
CA VAL A 18 -9.63 -5.50 -2.37
C VAL A 18 -10.47 -4.49 -3.13
N GLU A 19 -11.25 -3.65 -2.46
CA GLU A 19 -12.08 -2.62 -3.10
C GLU A 19 -11.27 -1.69 -4.02
N HIS A 20 -10.18 -1.11 -3.50
CA HIS A 20 -9.23 -0.31 -4.25
C HIS A 20 -7.81 -0.51 -3.69
N ALA A 21 -6.81 -0.63 -4.58
CA ALA A 21 -5.40 -0.73 -4.21
C ALA A 21 -4.64 0.55 -4.61
N VAL A 22 -4.16 1.30 -3.62
CA VAL A 22 -3.19 2.37 -3.82
C VAL A 22 -1.80 1.83 -3.50
N ILE A 23 -0.93 1.77 -4.50
CA ILE A 23 0.39 1.13 -4.40
C ILE A 23 1.49 2.19 -4.44
N THR A 24 2.40 2.16 -3.47
CA THR A 24 3.53 3.10 -3.38
C THR A 24 4.85 2.39 -3.09
N GLY A 25 5.94 3.17 -3.07
CA GLY A 25 7.29 2.69 -2.76
C GLY A 25 8.09 2.25 -3.98
N ILE A 26 9.38 2.00 -3.75
CA ILE A 26 10.41 1.83 -4.79
C ILE A 26 10.15 0.69 -5.79
N ARG A 27 9.35 -0.32 -5.42
CA ARG A 27 8.97 -1.47 -6.25
C ARG A 27 7.46 -1.54 -6.49
N GLY A 28 6.76 -0.41 -6.32
CA GLY A 28 5.31 -0.34 -6.44
C GLY A 28 4.80 -0.79 -7.82
N ARG A 29 5.54 -0.49 -8.89
CA ARG A 29 5.17 -0.94 -10.25
C ARG A 29 5.24 -2.46 -10.43
N ASP A 30 6.18 -3.15 -9.77
CA ASP A 30 6.24 -4.61 -9.79
C ASP A 30 5.07 -5.23 -9.02
N LEU A 31 4.72 -4.66 -7.85
CA LEU A 31 3.57 -5.10 -7.08
C LEU A 31 2.25 -4.83 -7.82
N ALA A 32 2.14 -3.70 -8.51
CA ALA A 32 1.00 -3.39 -9.37
C ALA A 32 0.84 -4.42 -10.49
N LEU A 33 1.94 -4.83 -11.11
CA LEU A 33 1.93 -5.91 -12.09
C LEU A 33 1.46 -7.22 -11.45
N ARG A 34 1.96 -7.55 -10.25
CA ARG A 34 1.54 -8.75 -9.52
C ARG A 34 0.04 -8.78 -9.24
N PHE A 35 -0.56 -7.67 -8.81
CA PHE A 35 -2.00 -7.54 -8.58
C PHE A 35 -2.83 -7.65 -9.87
N LYS A 36 -2.32 -7.12 -10.99
CA LYS A 36 -2.94 -7.32 -12.30
C LYS A 36 -3.05 -8.81 -12.64
N TYR A 37 -2.00 -9.59 -12.40
CA TYR A 37 -2.03 -11.04 -12.62
C TYR A 37 -2.87 -11.80 -11.58
N ALA A 38 -2.99 -11.27 -10.37
CA ALA A 38 -3.91 -11.79 -9.35
C ALA A 38 -5.40 -11.58 -9.68
N GLY A 39 -5.71 -10.84 -10.75
CA GLY A 39 -7.09 -10.58 -11.20
C GLY A 39 -7.72 -9.29 -10.64
N LEU A 40 -6.95 -8.42 -9.98
CA LEU A 40 -7.47 -7.11 -9.58
C LEU A 40 -7.68 -6.22 -10.81
N ALA A 41 -8.90 -5.69 -10.97
CA ALA A 41 -9.27 -4.85 -12.09
C ALA A 41 -8.40 -3.58 -12.14
N LYS A 42 -7.97 -3.18 -13.34
CA LYS A 42 -7.05 -2.05 -13.53
C LYS A 42 -7.63 -0.74 -12.98
N GLU A 43 -8.95 -0.59 -13.03
CA GLU A 43 -9.69 0.59 -12.57
C GLU A 43 -9.72 0.70 -11.04
N ARG A 44 -9.44 -0.41 -10.33
CA ARG A 44 -9.36 -0.52 -8.87
C ARG A 44 -7.92 -0.49 -8.37
N LEU A 45 -6.96 -0.12 -9.23
CA LEU A 45 -5.54 -0.14 -8.91
C LEU A 45 -4.86 1.12 -9.43
N GLU A 46 -4.12 1.80 -8.56
CA GLU A 46 -3.30 2.94 -8.91
C GLU A 46 -1.92 2.88 -8.24
N VAL A 47 -0.90 3.40 -8.94
CA VAL A 47 0.46 3.56 -8.41
C VAL A 47 0.69 5.03 -8.13
N VAL A 48 1.00 5.37 -6.88
CA VAL A 48 1.26 6.73 -6.41
C VAL A 48 2.65 6.77 -5.81
N ASP A 49 3.59 7.44 -6.49
CA ASP A 49 5.01 7.41 -6.11
C ASP A 49 5.31 8.22 -4.83
N ASP A 50 4.59 9.32 -4.60
CA ASP A 50 4.74 10.12 -3.38
C ASP A 50 3.98 9.51 -2.21
N TRP A 51 4.64 9.38 -1.07
CA TRP A 51 4.06 8.73 0.10
C TRP A 51 2.90 9.50 0.71
N SER A 52 3.01 10.83 0.81
CA SER A 52 1.96 11.66 1.40
C SER A 52 0.71 11.62 0.52
N ALA A 53 0.89 11.77 -0.79
CA ALA A 53 -0.20 11.65 -1.76
C ALA A 53 -0.83 10.25 -1.77
N ALA A 54 -0.03 9.18 -1.62
CA ALA A 54 -0.56 7.81 -1.55
C ALA A 54 -1.44 7.59 -0.31
N ILE A 55 -1.01 8.12 0.85
CA ILE A 55 -1.79 8.05 2.09
C ILE A 55 -3.09 8.85 1.94
N GLU A 56 -3.00 10.11 1.50
CA GLU A 56 -4.16 10.97 1.26
C GLU A 56 -5.16 10.31 0.32
N ARG A 57 -4.66 9.72 -0.77
CA ARG A 57 -5.48 9.03 -1.77
C ARG A 57 -6.18 7.82 -1.18
N ALA A 58 -5.47 6.97 -0.44
CA ALA A 58 -6.05 5.80 0.22
C ALA A 58 -7.12 6.20 1.24
N THR A 59 -6.86 7.23 2.05
CA THR A 59 -7.85 7.72 3.04
C THR A 59 -9.06 8.39 2.41
N THR A 60 -8.89 9.07 1.26
CA THR A 60 -10.00 9.71 0.54
C THR A 60 -10.90 8.68 -0.15
N LEU A 61 -10.34 7.56 -0.58
CA LEU A 61 -11.09 6.46 -1.19
C LEU A 61 -11.85 5.62 -0.16
N ALA A 62 -11.37 5.59 1.08
CA ALA A 62 -12.04 4.86 2.15
C ALA A 62 -13.41 5.51 2.46
N PRO A 63 -14.47 4.70 2.67
CA PRO A 63 -15.73 5.21 3.18
C PRO A 63 -15.54 5.95 4.52
N GLU A 64 -16.41 6.92 4.80
CA GLU A 64 -16.42 7.59 6.10
C GLU A 64 -16.62 6.56 7.23
N GLY A 65 -15.73 6.59 8.23
CA GLY A 65 -15.70 5.61 9.31
C GLY A 65 -15.16 4.23 8.91
N GLY A 66 -14.68 4.07 7.67
CA GLY A 66 -14.01 2.87 7.18
C GLY A 66 -12.55 2.77 7.62
N GLU A 67 -11.94 1.64 7.29
CA GLU A 67 -10.54 1.34 7.59
C GLU A 67 -9.72 1.24 6.30
N VAL A 68 -8.48 1.77 6.35
CA VAL A 68 -7.46 1.53 5.32
C VAL A 68 -6.49 0.46 5.82
N VAL A 69 -6.49 -0.70 5.18
CA VAL A 69 -5.54 -1.78 5.49
C VAL A 69 -4.25 -1.59 4.71
N VAL A 70 -3.11 -1.64 5.40
CA VAL A 70 -1.79 -1.47 4.78
C VAL A 70 -0.99 -2.76 4.81
N LEU A 71 -0.55 -3.22 3.64
CA LEU A 71 0.42 -4.30 3.47
C LEU A 71 1.77 -3.69 3.11
N ALA A 72 2.77 -3.81 4.00
CA ALA A 72 4.08 -3.21 3.80
C ALA A 72 5.22 -4.17 4.14
N THR A 73 6.29 -4.08 3.36
CA THR A 73 7.59 -4.65 3.76
C THR A 73 8.19 -3.83 4.91
N TYR A 74 9.22 -4.37 5.57
CA TYR A 74 9.86 -3.71 6.73
C TYR A 74 10.30 -2.26 6.46
N THR A 75 10.98 -2.01 5.33
CA THR A 75 11.44 -0.65 5.00
C THR A 75 10.31 0.27 4.54
N ALA A 76 9.31 -0.28 3.86
CA ALA A 76 8.09 0.46 3.50
C ALA A 76 7.31 0.88 4.76
N MET A 77 7.22 0.01 5.77
CA MET A 77 6.58 0.32 7.06
C MET A 77 7.30 1.47 7.79
N GLN A 78 8.64 1.47 7.79
CA GLN A 78 9.41 2.59 8.35
C GLN A 78 9.17 3.90 7.61
N ALA A 79 9.15 3.87 6.27
CA ALA A 79 8.87 5.04 5.45
C ALA A 79 7.46 5.60 5.73
N LEU A 80 6.46 4.72 5.79
CA LEU A 80 5.09 5.07 6.15
C LEU A 80 5.02 5.73 7.54
N ARG A 81 5.61 5.11 8.56
CA ARG A 81 5.64 5.66 9.92
C ARG A 81 6.30 7.03 9.97
N ALA A 82 7.40 7.24 9.25
CA ALA A 82 8.06 8.53 9.19
C ALA A 82 7.17 9.62 8.55
N VAL A 83 6.36 9.27 7.55
CA VAL A 83 5.41 10.20 6.92
C VAL A 83 4.24 10.50 7.86
N LEU A 84 3.67 9.48 8.50
CA LEU A 84 2.58 9.65 9.48
C LEU A 84 3.01 10.45 10.71
N ALA A 85 4.23 10.23 11.23
CA ALA A 85 4.78 11.01 12.33
C ALA A 85 4.94 12.49 11.96
N ARG A 86 5.42 12.78 10.74
CA ARG A 86 5.50 14.16 10.23
C ARG A 86 4.13 14.82 10.06
N ALA A 87 3.10 14.02 9.75
CA ALA A 87 1.72 14.49 9.65
C ALA A 87 1.03 14.62 11.02
N GLY A 88 1.68 14.25 12.13
CA GLY A 88 1.10 14.27 13.47
C GLY A 88 0.09 13.15 13.75
N ALA A 89 0.01 12.13 12.88
CA ALA A 89 -0.96 11.04 12.99
C ALA A 89 -0.47 9.88 13.89
N THR A 90 0.83 9.80 14.19
CA THR A 90 1.43 8.77 15.05
C THR A 90 2.59 9.34 15.85
N VAL A 91 2.86 8.80 17.05
CA VAL A 91 4.13 9.07 17.75
C VAL A 91 5.31 8.43 17.01
N PRO A 92 6.52 9.03 17.04
CA PRO A 92 7.69 8.46 16.42
C PRO A 92 8.10 7.13 17.06
N PHE A 93 8.55 6.16 16.26
CA PHE A 93 8.87 4.78 16.71
C PHE A 93 9.99 4.69 17.77
N TRP A 94 10.75 5.75 18.02
CA TRP A 94 11.80 5.79 19.05
C TRP A 94 11.32 6.32 20.41
N GLU A 95 10.03 6.65 20.55
CA GLU A 95 9.41 7.06 21.82
C GLU A 95 8.62 5.93 22.51
N ASP A 96 8.64 4.70 21.97
CA ASP A 96 8.07 3.48 22.58
C ASP A 96 9.13 2.59 23.25
#